data_AF-A0A653CQ70-F1
#
_entry.id   AF-A0A653CQ70-F1
#
_cell.length_a   1.000
_cell.length_b   1.000
_cell.length_c   1.000
_cell.angle_alpha   90.00
_cell.angle_beta   90.00
_cell.angle_gamma   90.00
#
_symmetry.space_group_name_H-M   'P 1'
#
loop_
_entity.id
_entity.type
_entity.pdbx_description
1 polymer ?
#
loop_
_entity_poly.entity_id
_entity_poly.type
_entity_poly.pdbx_seq_one_letter_code
_entity_poly.pdbx_strand_id
1 'polypeptide(L)'
;MYFAFVCVLVAFTVSATDALSCYNCQVCEEPFVASEASRTTCSGSDQVCLKLNIRTSDGSSVTGRQCSSRTQNGQNICDFLRSSGTSLGSVTSCSPCTSDLCNA
;
A
#
# COMPACT_ATOMS: atom_id res chain seq x y z
N MET A 1 -51.52 18.95 27.39
CA MET A 1 -50.49 19.56 26.52
C MET A 1 -49.50 18.46 26.17
N TYR A 2 -49.54 17.93 24.94
CA TYR A 2 -48.64 16.88 24.46
C TYR A 2 -47.56 17.54 23.60
N PHE A 3 -46.32 17.58 24.10
CA PHE A 3 -45.16 18.01 23.32
C PHE A 3 -44.55 16.77 22.65
N ALA A 4 -44.79 16.60 21.35
CA ALA A 4 -44.14 15.59 20.54
C ALA A 4 -42.72 16.07 20.16
N PHE A 5 -41.70 15.48 20.78
CA PHE A 5 -40.30 15.64 20.38
C PHE A 5 -40.06 14.83 19.11
N VAL A 6 -39.93 15.51 17.97
CA VAL A 6 -39.51 14.89 16.71
C VAL A 6 -37.98 14.80 16.71
N CYS A 7 -37.44 13.64 17.08
CA CYS A 7 -36.02 13.33 16.90
C CYS A 7 -35.72 13.13 15.41
N VAL A 8 -35.20 14.17 14.77
CA VAL A 8 -34.64 14.09 13.41
C VAL A 8 -33.31 13.34 13.49
N LEU A 9 -33.34 12.04 13.19
CA LEU A 9 -32.14 11.24 12.99
C LEU A 9 -31.49 11.66 11.66
N VAL A 10 -30.46 12.50 11.74
CA VAL A 10 -29.58 12.79 10.60
C VAL A 10 -28.75 11.53 10.35
N ALA A 11 -29.17 10.72 9.38
CA ALA A 11 -28.38 9.61 8.88
C ALA A 11 -27.17 10.17 8.11
N PHE A 12 -26.04 10.29 8.79
CA PHE A 12 -24.76 10.53 8.13
C PHE A 12 -24.41 9.24 7.38
N THR A 13 -24.64 9.23 6.06
CA THR A 13 -24.08 8.20 5.18
C THR A 13 -22.58 8.38 5.17
N VAL A 14 -21.88 7.65 6.04
CA VAL A 14 -20.43 7.52 5.98
C VAL A 14 -20.15 6.77 4.68
N SER A 15 -19.81 7.49 3.61
CA SER A 15 -19.28 6.87 2.40
C SER A 15 -18.01 6.15 2.82
N ALA A 16 -18.09 4.83 2.97
CA ALA A 16 -16.92 4.00 3.16
C ALA A 16 -16.05 4.21 1.92
N THR A 17 -15.04 5.09 2.03
CA THR A 17 -13.94 5.10 1.07
C THR A 17 -13.31 3.73 1.17
N ASP A 18 -13.41 2.90 0.14
CA ASP A 18 -12.78 1.58 0.07
C ASP A 18 -11.30 1.73 0.46
N ALA A 19 -10.97 1.23 1.65
CA ALA A 19 -9.65 1.42 2.22
C ALA A 19 -8.71 0.38 1.61
N LEU A 20 -7.92 0.81 0.61
CA LEU A 20 -6.98 -0.06 -0.09
C LEU A 20 -6.09 -0.80 0.92
N SER A 21 -6.07 -2.13 0.86
CA SER A 21 -5.22 -2.96 1.69
C SER A 21 -4.14 -3.65 0.86
N CYS A 22 -2.90 -3.66 1.34
CA CYS A 22 -1.76 -4.23 0.64
C CYS A 22 -1.00 -5.20 1.54
N TYR A 23 -0.25 -6.12 0.92
CA TYR A 23 0.78 -6.87 1.65
C TYR A 23 1.93 -5.95 2.03
N ASN A 24 2.49 -6.18 3.22
CA ASN A 24 3.54 -5.34 3.80
C ASN A 24 4.68 -6.19 4.37
N CYS A 25 5.85 -6.09 3.76
CA CYS A 25 7.11 -6.70 4.21
C CYS A 25 8.29 -5.99 3.55
N GLN A 26 9.35 -5.71 4.32
CA GLN A 26 10.56 -5.07 3.78
C GLN A 26 11.47 -6.08 3.06
N VAL A 27 11.57 -7.29 3.64
CA VAL A 27 12.21 -8.48 3.06
C VAL A 27 11.20 -9.59 3.20
N CYS A 28 10.43 -9.84 2.14
CA CYS A 28 9.41 -10.88 2.13
C CYS A 28 10.07 -12.25 2.04
N GLU A 29 9.59 -13.20 2.84
CA GLU A 29 10.00 -14.59 2.71
C GLU A 29 9.50 -15.17 1.38
N GLU A 30 10.35 -15.96 0.73
CA GLU A 30 10.04 -16.61 -0.55
C GLU A 30 10.06 -18.14 -0.37
N PRO A 31 9.10 -18.89 -0.95
CA PRO A 31 8.05 -18.42 -1.86
C PRO A 31 6.97 -17.61 -1.14
N PHE A 32 6.42 -16.58 -1.79
CA PHE A 32 5.37 -15.76 -1.19
C PHE A 32 4.09 -16.57 -0.86
N VAL A 33 3.70 -16.59 0.41
CA VAL A 33 2.49 -17.25 0.91
C VAL A 33 1.48 -16.21 1.42
N ALA A 34 0.44 -15.95 0.62
CA ALA A 34 -0.57 -14.92 0.87
C ALA A 34 -1.38 -15.06 2.19
N SER A 35 -1.48 -16.27 2.73
CA SER A 35 -2.17 -16.56 3.99
C SER A 35 -1.35 -16.19 5.22
N GLU A 36 -0.02 -16.17 5.08
CA GLU A 36 0.93 -15.90 6.17
C GLU A 36 1.52 -14.48 6.07
N ALA A 37 1.41 -13.86 4.89
CA ALA A 37 1.89 -12.52 4.63
C ALA A 37 1.13 -11.46 5.45
N SER A 38 1.90 -10.55 6.06
CA SER A 38 1.37 -9.40 6.79
C SER A 38 0.65 -8.43 5.84
N ARG A 39 -0.46 -7.86 6.32
CA ARG A 39 -1.32 -6.93 5.56
C ARG A 39 -1.41 -5.60 6.29
N THR A 40 -1.48 -4.52 5.52
CA THR A 40 -1.66 -3.17 6.03
C THR A 40 -2.71 -2.46 5.20
N THR A 41 -3.66 -1.82 5.87
CA THR A 41 -4.58 -0.87 5.23
C THR A 41 -3.84 0.44 5.00
N CYS A 42 -3.80 0.91 3.75
CA CYS A 42 -3.10 2.11 3.38
C CYS A 42 -3.81 3.34 3.94
N SER A 43 -3.02 4.29 4.45
CA SER A 43 -3.52 5.56 4.96
C SER A 43 -3.18 6.69 3.99
N GLY A 44 -4.16 7.54 3.68
CA GLY A 44 -3.99 8.69 2.79
C GLY A 44 -4.77 8.56 1.47
N SER A 45 -4.74 9.63 0.67
CA SER A 45 -5.34 9.66 -0.66
C SER A 45 -4.36 9.12 -1.72
N ASP A 46 -4.91 8.58 -2.81
CA ASP A 46 -4.17 8.05 -3.98
C ASP A 46 -3.03 7.06 -3.64
N GLN A 47 -3.35 6.13 -2.74
CA GLN A 47 -2.45 5.03 -2.36
C GLN A 47 -2.47 3.92 -3.42
N VAL A 48 -1.34 3.23 -3.55
CA VAL A 48 -1.13 2.05 -4.38
C VAL A 48 -0.39 0.99 -3.58
N CYS A 49 -0.63 -0.27 -3.91
CA CYS A 49 0.20 -1.38 -3.44
C CYS A 49 1.45 -1.49 -4.30
N LEU A 50 2.61 -1.61 -3.68
CA LEU A 50 3.88 -1.82 -4.36
C LEU A 50 4.38 -3.26 -4.16
N LYS A 51 4.95 -3.81 -5.23
CA LYS A 51 5.86 -4.95 -5.22
C LYS A 51 7.19 -4.51 -5.81
N LEU A 52 8.26 -4.67 -5.04
CA LEU A 52 9.62 -4.28 -5.38
C LEU A 52 10.50 -5.53 -5.40
N ASN A 53 11.37 -5.64 -6.39
CA ASN A 53 12.54 -6.51 -6.29
C ASN A 53 13.77 -5.63 -6.12
N ILE A 54 14.57 -5.94 -5.11
CA ILE A 54 15.73 -5.17 -4.70
C ILE A 54 16.94 -6.08 -4.81
N ARG A 55 17.96 -5.62 -5.53
CA ARG A 55 19.30 -6.22 -5.51
C ARG A 55 20.06 -5.60 -4.36
N THR A 56 20.35 -6.39 -3.35
CA THR A 56 21.13 -5.99 -2.18
C THR A 56 22.62 -5.92 -2.53
N SER A 57 23.41 -5.24 -1.71
CA SER A 57 24.84 -5.01 -1.95
C SER A 57 25.70 -6.28 -1.93
N ASP A 58 25.24 -7.32 -1.23
CA ASP A 58 25.82 -8.68 -1.24
C ASP A 58 25.51 -9.46 -2.53
N GLY A 59 24.73 -8.88 -3.45
CA GLY A 59 24.31 -9.52 -4.69
C GLY A 59 23.06 -10.39 -4.57
N SER A 60 22.47 -10.50 -3.39
CA SER A 60 21.20 -11.21 -3.20
C SER A 60 20.04 -10.42 -3.82
N SER A 61 18.91 -11.10 -4.06
CA SER A 61 17.68 -10.47 -4.53
C SER A 61 16.60 -10.69 -3.48
N VAL A 62 15.96 -9.61 -3.05
CA VAL A 62 14.87 -9.65 -2.07
C VAL A 62 13.62 -8.98 -2.62
N THR A 63 12.46 -9.47 -2.22
CA THR A 63 11.17 -8.86 -2.55
C THR A 63 10.74 -7.96 -1.40
N GLY A 64 10.28 -6.75 -1.70
CA GLY A 64 9.64 -5.84 -0.76
C GLY A 64 8.21 -5.52 -1.18
N ARG A 65 7.29 -5.39 -0.24
CA ARG A 65 5.87 -5.09 -0.46
C ARG A 65 5.41 -4.04 0.53
N GLN A 66 4.67 -3.04 0.08
CA GLN A 66 4.18 -1.97 0.96
C GLN A 66 3.06 -1.15 0.32
N CYS A 67 2.36 -0.37 1.14
CA CYS A 67 1.57 0.76 0.68
C CYS A 67 2.49 1.92 0.29
N SER A 68 2.12 2.67 -0.74
CA SER A 68 2.78 3.94 -1.05
C SER A 68 1.84 4.87 -1.78
N SER A 69 2.12 6.17 -1.75
CA SER A 69 1.47 7.13 -2.65
C SER A 69 1.87 6.80 -4.09
N ARG A 70 0.94 6.94 -5.04
CA ARG A 70 1.21 6.75 -6.48
C ARG A 70 2.37 7.61 -6.98
N THR A 71 2.49 8.82 -6.43
CA THR A 71 3.52 9.78 -6.78
C THR A 71 4.29 10.24 -5.54
N GLN A 72 5.58 10.48 -5.72
CA GLN A 72 6.46 11.03 -4.69
C GLN A 72 7.39 12.06 -5.33
N ASN A 73 7.47 13.25 -4.75
CA ASN A 73 8.25 14.38 -5.27
C ASN A 73 7.97 14.71 -6.76
N GLY A 74 6.68 14.64 -7.15
CA GLY A 74 6.24 14.92 -8.53
C GLY A 74 6.56 13.83 -9.56
N GLN A 75 7.14 12.71 -9.15
CA GLN A 75 7.45 11.56 -10.02
C GLN A 75 6.57 10.37 -9.66
N ASN A 76 6.41 9.43 -10.60
CA ASN A 76 5.83 8.13 -10.27
C ASN A 76 6.71 7.44 -9.21
N ILE A 77 6.08 6.79 -8.24
CA ILE A 77 6.78 6.15 -7.13
C ILE A 77 7.86 5.15 -7.59
N CYS A 78 7.64 4.41 -8.67
CA CYS A 78 8.64 3.49 -9.20
C CYS A 78 9.87 4.19 -9.77
N ASP A 79 9.69 5.33 -10.44
CA ASP A 79 10.80 6.11 -10.99
C ASP A 79 11.59 6.76 -9.86
N PHE A 80 10.89 7.29 -8.86
CA PHE A 80 11.51 7.82 -7.64
C PHE A 80 12.36 6.76 -6.93
N LEU A 81 11.82 5.55 -6.72
CA LEU A 81 12.53 4.47 -6.04
C LEU A 81 13.71 3.91 -6.85
N ARG A 82 13.60 3.86 -8.19
CA ARG A 82 14.73 3.47 -9.05
C ARG A 82 15.84 4.51 -9.04
N SER A 83 15.50 5.79 -9.01
CA SER A 83 16.49 6.88 -8.97
C SER A 83 17.13 7.04 -7.59
N SER A 84 16.36 6.87 -6.52
CA SER A 84 16.84 7.10 -5.14
C SER A 84 17.44 5.86 -4.50
N GLY A 85 17.11 4.67 -5.03
CA GLY A 85 17.40 3.40 -4.39
C GLY A 85 16.57 3.19 -3.11
N THR A 86 16.90 2.14 -2.38
CA THR A 86 16.38 1.84 -1.05
C THR A 86 17.53 1.68 -0.07
N SER A 87 17.24 1.70 1.23
CA SER A 87 18.23 1.40 2.27
C SER A 87 18.82 -0.01 2.14
N LEU A 88 18.12 -0.93 1.47
CA LEU A 88 18.57 -2.30 1.23
C LEU A 88 19.45 -2.45 -0.01
N GLY A 89 19.29 -1.56 -1.00
CA GLY A 89 20.01 -1.65 -2.27
C GLY A 89 19.24 -1.05 -3.45
N SER A 90 19.62 -1.45 -4.66
CA SER A 90 19.05 -0.93 -5.91
C SER A 90 17.77 -1.67 -6.31
N VAL A 91 16.74 -0.91 -6.68
CA VAL A 91 15.46 -1.47 -7.17
C VAL A 91 15.63 -1.98 -8.59
N THR A 92 15.49 -3.30 -8.80
CA THR A 92 15.56 -3.94 -10.11
C THR A 92 14.20 -4.07 -10.77
N SER A 93 13.14 -4.20 -9.97
CA SER A 93 11.76 -4.22 -10.44
C SER A 93 10.84 -3.45 -9.49
N CYS A 94 9.84 -2.77 -10.04
CA CYS A 94 8.82 -2.08 -9.29
C CYS A 94 7.49 -2.19 -10.04
N SER A 95 6.47 -2.69 -9.36
CA SER A 95 5.13 -2.89 -9.91
C SER A 95 4.08 -2.31 -8.95
N PRO A 96 3.48 -1.17 -9.29
CA PRO A 96 2.36 -0.60 -8.55
C PRO A 96 1.03 -1.20 -9.01
N CYS A 97 0.08 -1.34 -8.11
CA CYS A 97 -1.28 -1.78 -8.43
C CYS A 97 -2.30 -1.16 -7.44
N THR A 98 -3.58 -1.10 -7.84
CA THR A 98 -4.62 -0.30 -7.16
C THR A 98 -5.77 -1.12 -6.59
N SER A 99 -5.68 -2.44 -6.63
CA SER A 99 -6.71 -3.34 -6.11
C SER A 99 -6.28 -3.91 -4.77
N ASP A 100 -7.24 -4.29 -3.93
CA ASP A 100 -6.92 -4.89 -2.64
C ASP A 100 -6.04 -6.13 -2.81
N LEU A 101 -4.95 -6.15 -2.04
CA LEU A 101 -3.99 -7.24 -1.94
C LEU A 101 -3.38 -7.65 -3.29
N CYS A 102 -3.37 -6.73 -4.27
CA CYS A 102 -2.87 -7.01 -5.63
C CYS A 102 -1.36 -7.21 -5.69
N ASN A 103 -0.63 -6.79 -4.66
CA ASN A 103 0.82 -6.97 -4.56
C ASN A 103 1.16 -8.31 -3.90
N ALA A 104 0.57 -9.40 -4.37
CA ALA A 104 0.97 -10.79 -4.05
C ALA A 104 2.19 -11.25 -4.86
#